data_AF-A0A7V2UBX6-F1
#
_entry.id   AF-A0A7V2UBX6-F1
#
_cell.length_a   1.000
_cell.length_b   1.000
_cell.length_c   1.000
_cell.angle_alpha   90.00
_cell.angle_beta   90.00
_cell.angle_gamma   90.00
#
_symmetry.space_group_name_H-M   'P 1'
#
loop_
_entity.id
_entity.type
_entity.pdbx_description
1 polymer ?
#
loop_
_entity_poly.entity_id
_entity_poly.type
_entity_poly.pdbx_seq_one_letter_code
_entity_poly.pdbx_strand_id
1 'polypeptide(L)'
;MRPDEMQPVEVELPCRFRRADTLGNHVVKHVLDGRDERWHKVIPDQDISDARDERARGEFGPACIEVAAQYQRLLGQTLAQLCKDGKSHCHSAALSLSPAMEVVATAQFVEAWSESERLFVVARATVRNNRIGRYYIRTGFRPWPRLRQKAFVRAARERAEERIRVRARQLVAMHDGGQP
;
A
#
# COMPACT_ATOMS: atom_id res chain seq x y z
N MET A 1 -17.57 -4.00 -15.02
CA MET A 1 -17.29 -5.22 -14.25
C MET A 1 -18.12 -5.12 -13.00
N ARG A 2 -18.99 -6.10 -12.77
CA ARG A 2 -19.76 -6.14 -11.54
C ARG A 2 -18.86 -6.61 -10.39
N PRO A 3 -19.11 -6.19 -9.13
CA PRO A 3 -18.23 -6.52 -8.02
C PRO A 3 -18.11 -8.02 -7.74
N ASP A 4 -19.18 -8.77 -7.97
CA ASP A 4 -19.26 -10.23 -7.84
C ASP A 4 -18.46 -10.99 -8.92
N GLU A 5 -18.19 -10.35 -10.06
CA GLU A 5 -17.38 -10.91 -11.15
C GLU A 5 -15.89 -10.60 -11.00
N MET A 6 -15.53 -9.77 -10.03
CA MET A 6 -14.18 -9.24 -9.88
C MET A 6 -13.28 -10.23 -9.16
N GLN A 7 -12.48 -10.98 -9.92
CA GLN A 7 -11.44 -11.84 -9.35
C GLN A 7 -10.29 -11.00 -8.76
N PRO A 8 -9.71 -11.40 -7.62
CA PRO A 8 -8.48 -10.79 -7.10
C PRO A 8 -7.33 -11.01 -8.10
N VAL A 9 -6.61 -9.94 -8.44
CA VAL A 9 -5.39 -10.01 -9.24
C VAL A 9 -4.22 -9.72 -8.31
N GLU A 10 -3.33 -10.69 -8.18
CA GLU A 10 -2.17 -10.58 -7.31
C GLU A 10 -1.10 -9.64 -7.85
N VAL A 11 -0.31 -9.08 -6.92
CA VAL A 11 0.87 -8.29 -7.26
C VAL A 11 2.05 -9.22 -7.46
N GLU A 12 2.38 -9.52 -8.72
CA GLU A 12 3.48 -10.42 -9.07
C GLU A 12 4.85 -9.72 -9.15
N LEU A 13 4.85 -8.43 -9.50
CA LEU A 13 6.07 -7.63 -9.68
C LEU A 13 6.08 -6.43 -8.73
N PRO A 14 7.28 -5.96 -8.29
CA PRO A 14 7.39 -4.79 -7.43
C PRO A 14 6.61 -3.59 -7.97
N CYS A 15 5.69 -3.10 -7.15
CA CYS A 15 4.92 -1.91 -7.46
C CYS A 15 5.75 -0.64 -7.23
N ARG A 16 5.35 0.43 -7.91
CA ARG A 16 5.94 1.77 -7.74
C ARG A 16 4.85 2.79 -7.50
N PHE A 17 5.20 3.94 -6.94
CA PHE A 17 4.33 5.10 -7.01
C PHE A 17 4.13 5.49 -8.47
N ARG A 18 2.93 5.96 -8.81
CA ARG A 18 2.62 6.36 -10.18
C ARG A 18 3.37 7.63 -10.60
N ARG A 19 3.62 8.54 -9.65
CA ARG A 19 4.23 9.84 -9.90
C ARG A 19 5.31 10.12 -8.86
N ALA A 20 6.37 10.79 -9.29
CA ALA A 20 7.52 11.13 -8.45
C ALA A 20 7.16 12.12 -7.33
N ASP A 21 6.30 13.10 -7.60
CA ASP A 21 5.78 14.06 -6.60
C ASP A 21 5.11 13.35 -5.41
N THR A 22 4.32 12.32 -5.70
CA THR A 22 3.58 11.54 -4.73
C THR A 22 4.54 10.72 -3.87
N LEU A 23 5.56 10.12 -4.49
CA LEU A 23 6.62 9.43 -3.78
C LEU A 23 7.38 10.39 -2.86
N GLY A 24 7.84 11.53 -3.38
CA GLY A 24 8.60 12.52 -2.62
C GLY A 24 7.82 13.06 -1.42
N ASN A 25 6.56 13.44 -1.62
CA ASN A 25 5.67 13.88 -0.54
C ASN A 25 5.48 12.79 0.54
N HIS A 26 5.41 11.52 0.14
CA HIS A 26 5.23 10.40 1.05
C HIS A 26 6.49 10.14 1.88
N VAL A 27 7.65 10.12 1.23
CA VAL A 27 8.96 9.99 1.86
C VAL A 27 9.20 11.12 2.84
N VAL A 28 8.91 12.35 2.44
CA VAL A 28 8.98 13.52 3.32
C VAL A 28 8.13 13.29 4.57
N LYS A 29 6.85 13.00 4.39
CA LYS A 29 5.90 12.87 5.50
C LYS A 29 6.26 11.72 6.46
N HIS A 30 6.67 10.58 5.92
CA HIS A 30 6.77 9.35 6.71
C HIS A 30 8.19 9.01 7.15
N VAL A 31 9.21 9.43 6.39
CA VAL A 31 10.63 9.11 6.64
C VAL A 31 11.38 10.34 7.15
N LEU A 32 11.32 11.47 6.43
CA LEU A 32 12.18 12.61 6.71
C LEU A 32 11.66 13.49 7.86
N ASP A 33 10.39 13.91 7.80
CA ASP A 33 9.68 14.63 8.87
C ASP A 33 9.23 13.70 10.00
N GLY A 34 9.07 12.42 9.69
CA GLY A 34 8.69 11.42 10.66
C GLY A 34 9.78 11.26 11.71
N ARG A 35 9.41 11.41 12.99
CA ARG A 35 10.25 10.99 14.14
C ARG A 35 10.28 9.47 14.31
N ASP A 36 9.84 8.73 13.28
CA ASP A 36 9.78 7.29 13.34
C ASP A 36 11.17 6.72 13.07
N GLU A 37 11.91 6.48 14.14
CA GLU A 37 13.27 5.97 14.05
C GLU A 37 13.34 4.57 13.41
N ARG A 38 12.21 3.90 13.16
CA ARG A 38 12.24 2.56 12.56
C ARG A 38 12.65 2.60 11.10
N TRP A 39 12.61 3.73 10.41
CA TRP A 39 13.14 3.80 9.04
C TRP A 39 14.65 3.57 8.98
N HIS A 40 15.38 3.95 10.02
CA HIS A 40 16.82 3.69 10.21
C HIS A 40 17.20 2.21 10.18
N LYS A 41 16.24 1.30 10.42
CA LYS A 41 16.50 -0.16 10.36
C LYS A 41 16.50 -0.74 8.95
N VAL A 42 15.99 -0.01 7.97
CA VAL A 42 15.73 -0.50 6.61
C VAL A 42 16.24 0.44 5.52
N ILE A 43 16.52 1.69 5.87
CA ILE A 43 17.21 2.67 5.05
C ILE A 43 18.43 3.12 5.87
N PRO A 44 19.64 3.17 5.30
CA PRO A 44 20.85 3.56 6.03
C PRO A 44 20.71 4.92 6.72
N ASP A 45 21.27 5.02 7.93
CA ASP A 45 21.20 6.24 8.75
C ASP A 45 21.82 7.45 8.06
N GLN A 46 22.94 7.22 7.39
CA GLN A 46 23.63 8.26 6.65
C GLN A 46 22.74 8.83 5.54
N ASP A 47 22.07 7.97 4.76
CA ASP A 47 21.19 8.40 3.68
C ASP A 47 20.01 9.24 4.20
N ILE A 48 19.41 8.84 5.33
CA ILE A 48 18.36 9.62 5.98
C ILE A 48 18.89 10.96 6.49
N SER A 49 20.08 10.98 7.09
CA SER A 49 20.72 12.20 7.58
C SER A 49 21.00 13.17 6.44
N ASP A 50 21.65 12.70 5.37
CA ASP A 50 22.00 13.51 4.20
C ASP A 50 20.75 14.09 3.53
N ALA A 51 19.69 13.29 3.40
CA ALA A 51 18.41 13.75 2.85
C ALA A 51 17.72 14.80 3.75
N ARG A 52 17.82 14.67 5.08
CA ARG A 52 17.28 15.67 6.02
C ARG A 52 18.05 16.98 5.93
N ASP A 53 19.39 16.92 5.86
CA ASP A 53 20.25 18.11 5.71
C ASP A 53 20.01 18.81 4.38
N GLU A 54 19.88 18.04 3.29
CA GLU A 54 19.51 18.56 1.98
C GLU A 54 18.15 19.28 2.00
N ARG A 55 17.15 18.67 2.64
CA ARG A 55 15.83 19.27 2.78
C ARG A 55 15.80 20.50 3.68
N ALA A 56 16.64 20.54 4.71
CA ALA A 56 16.79 21.72 5.57
C ALA A 56 17.32 22.94 4.79
N ARG A 57 18.06 22.71 3.69
CA ARG A 57 18.47 23.76 2.74
C ARG A 57 17.35 24.19 1.77
N GLY A 58 16.19 23.55 1.81
CA GLY A 58 15.01 23.90 1.01
C GLY A 58 14.85 23.12 -0.29
N GLU A 59 15.69 22.10 -0.53
CA GLU A 59 15.70 21.34 -1.80
C GLU A 59 15.22 19.89 -1.61
N PHE A 60 14.58 19.33 -2.64
CA PHE A 60 14.41 17.88 -2.78
C PHE A 60 15.41 17.40 -3.85
N GLY A 61 16.65 17.20 -3.40
CA GLY A 61 17.79 16.94 -4.27
C GLY A 61 18.16 15.45 -4.36
N PRO A 62 19.39 15.15 -4.80
CA PRO A 62 19.88 13.79 -4.98
C PRO A 62 19.76 12.90 -3.74
N ALA A 63 20.03 13.40 -2.54
CA ALA A 63 19.95 12.59 -1.33
C ALA A 63 18.50 12.19 -1.02
N CYS A 64 17.55 13.13 -1.16
CA CYS A 64 16.12 12.84 -1.02
C CYS A 64 15.64 11.84 -2.08
N ILE A 65 16.14 11.93 -3.31
CA ILE A 65 15.80 11.01 -4.41
C ILE A 65 16.29 9.59 -4.11
N GLU A 66 17.48 9.43 -3.54
CA GLU A 66 18.03 8.13 -3.18
C GLU A 66 17.19 7.46 -2.08
N VAL A 67 16.91 8.18 -0.99
CA VAL A 67 16.01 7.69 0.08
C VAL A 67 14.64 7.32 -0.50
N ALA A 68 14.11 8.12 -1.42
CA ALA A 68 12.84 7.83 -2.09
C ALA A 68 12.89 6.56 -2.93
N ALA A 69 13.99 6.29 -3.63
CA ALA A 69 14.18 5.09 -4.42
C ALA A 69 14.26 3.83 -3.54
N GLN A 70 15.00 3.89 -2.42
CA GLN A 70 15.09 2.80 -1.45
C GLN A 70 13.74 2.52 -0.79
N TYR A 71 13.06 3.57 -0.33
CA TYR A 71 11.73 3.49 0.24
C TYR A 71 10.74 2.83 -0.73
N GLN A 72 10.68 3.28 -1.99
CA GLN A 72 9.80 2.68 -3.00
C GLN A 72 10.13 1.20 -3.24
N ARG A 73 11.42 0.86 -3.33
CA ARG A 73 11.89 -0.51 -3.55
C ARG A 73 11.43 -1.42 -2.41
N LEU A 74 11.64 -1.00 -1.17
CA LEU A 74 11.22 -1.74 0.02
C LEU A 74 9.71 -2.00 0.02
N LEU A 75 8.90 -0.96 -0.21
CA LEU A 75 7.44 -1.11 -0.25
C LEU A 75 6.99 -2.06 -1.36
N GLY A 76 7.52 -1.87 -2.57
CA GLY A 76 7.15 -2.63 -3.75
C GLY A 76 7.51 -4.10 -3.65
N GLN A 77 8.71 -4.40 -3.14
CA GLN A 77 9.18 -5.76 -2.90
C GLN A 77 8.39 -6.44 -1.79
N THR A 78 8.17 -5.76 -0.66
CA THR A 78 7.41 -6.32 0.46
C THR A 78 5.98 -6.69 0.04
N LEU A 79 5.31 -5.82 -0.72
CA LEU A 79 3.97 -6.09 -1.22
C LEU A 79 3.95 -7.30 -2.16
N ALA A 80 4.85 -7.35 -3.15
CA ALA A 80 4.91 -8.46 -4.09
C ALA A 80 5.21 -9.79 -3.38
N GLN A 81 6.10 -9.78 -2.38
CA GLN A 81 6.42 -10.97 -1.60
C GLN A 81 5.23 -11.46 -0.77
N LEU A 82 4.50 -10.57 -0.10
CA LEU A 82 3.30 -10.93 0.67
C LEU A 82 2.18 -11.52 -0.20
N CYS A 83 1.97 -10.96 -1.40
CA CYS A 83 1.04 -11.49 -2.39
C CYS A 83 1.48 -12.89 -2.85
N LYS A 84 2.75 -13.05 -3.24
CA LYS A 84 3.32 -14.33 -3.67
C LYS A 84 3.18 -15.41 -2.61
N ASP A 85 3.38 -15.06 -1.34
CA ASP A 85 3.32 -16.02 -0.23
C ASP A 85 1.89 -16.29 0.25
N GLY A 86 0.88 -15.58 -0.26
CA GLY A 86 -0.50 -15.72 0.21
C GLY A 86 -0.69 -15.25 1.65
N LYS A 87 0.09 -14.26 2.10
CA LYS A 87 0.17 -13.87 3.52
C LYS A 87 -0.21 -12.41 3.76
N SER A 88 -0.94 -12.18 4.84
CA SER A 88 -1.22 -10.88 5.46
C SER A 88 -1.65 -9.77 4.52
N HIS A 89 -2.45 -10.08 3.51
CA HIS A 89 -2.95 -9.08 2.59
C HIS A 89 -4.42 -9.31 2.24
N CYS A 90 -5.07 -8.29 1.72
CA CYS A 90 -6.45 -8.38 1.27
C CYS A 90 -6.70 -7.56 0.02
N HIS A 91 -7.70 -7.99 -0.74
CA HIS A 91 -8.16 -7.34 -1.95
C HIS A 91 -9.51 -6.68 -1.69
N SER A 92 -9.67 -5.43 -2.12
CA SER A 92 -10.98 -4.76 -2.09
C SER A 92 -11.27 -4.03 -3.39
N ALA A 93 -12.53 -3.98 -3.78
CA ALA A 93 -13.02 -3.21 -4.92
C ALA A 93 -13.49 -1.83 -4.46
N ALA A 94 -13.13 -0.75 -5.17
CA ALA A 94 -13.88 0.50 -5.09
C ALA A 94 -15.06 0.47 -6.03
N LEU A 95 -16.21 0.90 -5.53
CA LEU A 95 -17.48 0.84 -6.22
C LEU A 95 -17.93 2.24 -6.66
N SER A 96 -18.68 2.28 -7.75
CA SER A 96 -19.37 3.47 -8.23
C SER A 96 -20.70 3.07 -8.88
N LEU A 97 -21.61 4.03 -9.03
CA LEU A 97 -22.84 3.84 -9.80
C LEU A 97 -22.57 4.22 -11.26
N SER A 98 -22.92 3.33 -12.17
CA SER A 98 -22.90 3.62 -13.60
C SER A 98 -24.04 4.57 -13.99
N PRO A 99 -24.01 5.18 -15.20
CA PRO A 99 -25.15 5.95 -15.72
C PRO A 99 -26.46 5.14 -15.80
N ALA A 100 -26.36 3.81 -15.91
CA ALA A 100 -27.50 2.89 -15.90
C ALA A 100 -27.95 2.49 -14.48
N MET A 101 -27.46 3.17 -13.44
CA MET A 101 -27.75 2.90 -12.02
C MET A 101 -27.28 1.53 -11.53
N GLU A 102 -26.31 0.93 -12.20
CA GLU A 102 -25.70 -0.34 -11.80
C GLU A 102 -24.45 -0.11 -10.95
N VAL A 103 -24.24 -0.94 -9.93
CA VAL A 103 -23.00 -0.89 -9.14
C VAL A 103 -21.87 -1.54 -9.93
N VAL A 104 -20.80 -0.79 -10.17
CA VAL A 104 -19.63 -1.25 -10.93
C VAL A 104 -18.33 -1.06 -10.16
N ALA A 105 -17.38 -1.98 -10.34
CA ALA A 105 -16.04 -1.83 -9.82
C ALA A 105 -15.21 -0.86 -10.66
N THR A 106 -14.56 0.12 -10.01
CA THR A 106 -13.73 1.15 -10.65
C THR A 106 -12.23 0.97 -10.37
N ALA A 107 -11.89 0.22 -9.31
CA ALA A 107 -10.52 -0.10 -8.95
C ALA A 107 -10.46 -1.33 -8.05
N GLN A 108 -9.33 -2.04 -8.08
CA GLN A 108 -8.92 -2.99 -7.05
C GLN A 108 -7.87 -2.33 -6.15
N PHE A 109 -7.92 -2.62 -4.87
CA PHE A 109 -6.91 -2.26 -3.90
C PHE A 109 -6.34 -3.53 -3.31
N VAL A 110 -5.02 -3.51 -3.08
CA VAL A 110 -4.35 -4.47 -2.21
C VAL A 110 -3.85 -3.74 -0.99
N GLU A 111 -4.24 -4.22 0.19
CA GLU A 111 -3.72 -3.76 1.48
C GLU A 111 -2.93 -4.90 2.10
N ALA A 112 -1.65 -4.67 2.40
CA ALA A 112 -0.74 -5.71 2.87
C ALA A 112 0.02 -5.27 4.12
N TRP A 113 0.26 -6.22 5.02
CA TRP A 113 0.95 -6.02 6.29
C TRP A 113 2.09 -7.01 6.46
N SER A 114 3.33 -6.52 6.47
CA SER A 114 4.48 -7.33 6.84
C SER A 114 4.73 -7.22 8.34
N GLU A 115 4.68 -8.34 9.05
CA GLU A 115 5.01 -8.37 10.49
C GLU A 115 6.51 -8.24 10.73
N SER A 116 7.34 -8.89 9.91
CA SER A 116 8.80 -8.79 9.99
C SER A 116 9.27 -7.36 9.75
N GLU A 117 8.80 -6.76 8.66
CA GLU A 117 9.13 -5.38 8.30
C GLU A 117 8.29 -4.36 9.06
N ARG A 118 7.29 -4.77 9.84
CA ARG A 118 6.30 -3.88 10.49
C ARG A 118 5.84 -2.78 9.53
N LEU A 119 5.46 -3.19 8.32
CA LEU A 119 5.21 -2.29 7.20
C LEU A 119 3.80 -2.54 6.67
N PHE A 120 3.02 -1.47 6.57
CA PHE A 120 1.73 -1.48 5.92
C PHE A 120 1.86 -0.84 4.54
N VAL A 121 1.37 -1.51 3.50
CA VAL A 121 1.42 -1.03 2.12
C VAL A 121 0.03 -1.11 1.50
N VAL A 122 -0.35 -0.05 0.78
CA VAL A 122 -1.58 -0.04 -0.03
C VAL A 122 -1.23 0.26 -1.47
N ALA A 123 -1.69 -0.60 -2.38
CA ALA A 123 -1.64 -0.38 -3.81
C ALA A 123 -3.03 -0.32 -4.43
N ARG A 124 -3.14 0.30 -5.59
CA ARG A 124 -4.38 0.45 -6.36
C ARG A 124 -4.14 0.15 -7.84
N ALA A 125 -5.01 -0.68 -8.41
CA ALA A 125 -5.15 -0.90 -9.84
C ALA A 125 -6.50 -0.33 -10.31
N THR A 126 -6.51 0.38 -11.44
CA THR A 126 -7.78 0.87 -12.02
C THR A 126 -8.45 -0.24 -12.81
N VAL A 127 -9.78 -0.35 -12.73
CA VAL A 127 -10.57 -1.23 -13.60
C VAL A 127 -11.02 -0.45 -14.83
N ARG A 128 -10.74 -0.96 -16.03
CA ARG A 128 -11.20 -0.41 -17.32
C ARG A 128 -11.52 -1.55 -18.27
N ASN A 129 -12.62 -1.44 -19.02
CA ASN A 129 -13.04 -2.44 -20.01
C ASN A 129 -13.03 -3.87 -19.45
N ASN A 130 -13.59 -4.05 -18.25
CA ASN A 130 -13.61 -5.32 -17.51
C ASN A 130 -12.22 -5.96 -17.29
N ARG A 131 -11.15 -5.15 -17.20
CA ARG A 131 -9.80 -5.60 -16.88
C ARG A 131 -9.22 -4.78 -15.76
N ILE A 132 -8.49 -5.44 -14.86
CA ILE A 132 -7.72 -4.81 -13.79
C ILE A 132 -6.37 -4.43 -14.38
N GLY A 133 -6.03 -3.15 -14.30
CA GLY A 133 -4.74 -2.65 -14.77
C GLY A 133 -3.59 -2.96 -13.82
N ARG A 134 -2.41 -2.40 -14.11
CA ARG A 134 -1.25 -2.48 -13.23
C ARG A 134 -1.51 -1.78 -11.88
N TYR A 135 -1.02 -2.39 -10.81
CA TYR A 135 -0.99 -1.79 -9.48
C TYR A 135 0.07 -0.69 -9.35
N TYR A 136 -0.32 0.38 -8.66
CA TYR A 136 0.57 1.45 -8.22
C TYR A 136 0.43 1.66 -6.72
N ILE A 137 1.55 1.92 -6.04
CA ILE A 137 1.56 2.25 -4.61
C ILE A 137 0.78 3.54 -4.39
N ARG A 138 -0.10 3.52 -3.40
CA ARG A 138 -0.85 4.67 -2.89
C ARG A 138 -0.23 5.21 -1.62
N THR A 139 0.19 4.33 -0.71
CA THR A 139 0.78 4.70 0.57
C THR A 139 1.55 3.51 1.16
N GLY A 140 2.59 3.78 1.95
CA GLY A 140 3.21 2.77 2.80
C GLY A 140 3.83 3.36 4.06
N PHE A 141 3.71 2.70 5.21
CA PHE A 141 4.27 3.25 6.46
C PHE A 141 4.52 2.17 7.49
N ARG A 142 5.33 2.48 8.51
CA ARG A 142 5.50 1.61 9.68
C ARG A 142 4.53 2.03 10.80
N PRO A 143 3.39 1.35 11.01
CA PRO A 143 2.45 1.69 12.08
C PRO A 143 3.01 1.30 13.45
N TRP A 144 2.41 1.82 14.52
CA TRP A 144 2.88 1.67 15.90
C TRP A 144 3.19 0.22 16.32
N PRO A 145 4.26 -0.01 17.11
CA PRO A 145 4.84 -1.33 17.38
C PRO A 145 3.95 -2.31 18.15
N ARG A 146 2.82 -1.85 18.71
CA ARG A 146 1.85 -2.71 19.41
C ARG A 146 0.82 -3.35 18.47
N LEU A 147 0.77 -2.95 17.20
CA LEU A 147 -0.06 -3.60 16.18
C LEU A 147 0.55 -4.95 15.80
N ARG A 148 -0.02 -6.03 16.35
CA ARG A 148 0.29 -7.41 15.95
C ARG A 148 -0.35 -7.71 14.58
N GLN A 149 0.20 -8.65 13.82
CA GLN A 149 -0.42 -9.13 12.57
C GLN A 149 -1.89 -9.52 12.76
N LYS A 150 -2.21 -10.23 13.85
CA LYS A 150 -3.60 -10.58 14.19
C LYS A 150 -4.50 -9.35 14.41
N ALA A 151 -3.97 -8.27 14.97
CA ALA A 151 -4.71 -7.01 15.12
C ALA A 151 -4.92 -6.32 13.78
N PHE A 152 -3.94 -6.39 12.86
CA PHE A 152 -4.12 -5.93 11.48
C PHE A 152 -5.19 -6.74 10.75
N VAL A 153 -5.11 -8.07 10.78
CA VAL A 153 -6.10 -8.99 10.14
C VAL A 153 -7.49 -8.74 10.69
N ARG A 154 -7.64 -8.64 12.02
CA ARG A 154 -8.89 -8.32 12.68
C ARG A 154 -9.42 -6.96 12.25
N ALA A 155 -8.60 -5.91 12.29
CA ALA A 155 -9.02 -4.57 11.89
C ALA A 155 -9.31 -4.48 10.38
N ALA A 156 -8.63 -5.26 9.54
CA ALA A 156 -8.92 -5.35 8.11
C ALA A 156 -10.28 -6.03 7.86
N ARG A 157 -10.59 -7.11 8.60
CA ARG A 157 -11.91 -7.76 8.59
C ARG A 157 -13.01 -6.84 9.11
N GLU A 158 -12.80 -6.18 10.25
CA GLU A 158 -13.75 -5.20 10.82
C GLU A 158 -13.98 -4.02 9.84
N ARG A 159 -12.92 -3.46 9.23
CA ARG A 159 -13.04 -2.41 8.21
C ARG A 159 -13.72 -2.89 6.94
N ALA A 160 -13.52 -4.14 6.53
CA ALA A 160 -14.21 -4.73 5.41
C ALA A 160 -15.71 -4.83 5.70
N GLU A 161 -16.08 -5.35 6.87
CA GLU A 161 -17.47 -5.47 7.34
C GLU A 161 -18.15 -4.10 7.46
N GLU A 162 -17.44 -3.08 7.97
CA GLU A 162 -17.95 -1.72 8.12
C GLU A 162 -18.09 -0.99 6.77
N ARG A 163 -17.13 -1.14 5.85
CA ARG A 163 -17.16 -0.46 4.53
C ARG A 163 -18.16 -1.06 3.55
N ILE A 164 -18.53 -2.34 3.72
CA ILE A 164 -19.68 -2.95 3.04
C ILE A 164 -20.97 -2.16 3.36
N ARG A 165 -21.09 -1.58 4.56
CA ARG A 165 -22.26 -0.75 4.93
C ARG A 165 -22.26 0.64 4.28
N VAL A 166 -21.11 1.17 3.88
CA VAL A 166 -20.96 2.54 3.32
C VAL A 166 -20.94 2.57 1.77
N ARG A 167 -21.15 1.42 1.10
CA ARG A 167 -21.19 1.27 -0.39
C ARG A 167 -19.99 1.82 -1.17
N ALA A 168 -18.90 2.25 -0.52
CA ALA A 168 -17.74 2.84 -1.18
C ALA A 168 -16.65 1.80 -1.54
N ARG A 169 -16.55 0.72 -0.76
CA ARG A 169 -15.61 -0.39 -1.00
C ARG A 169 -16.18 -1.74 -0.56
N GLN A 170 -15.83 -2.80 -1.27
CA GLN A 170 -16.21 -4.18 -0.96
C GLN A 170 -14.96 -5.05 -0.86
N LEU A 171 -14.86 -5.89 0.18
CA LEU A 171 -13.80 -6.90 0.27
C LEU A 171 -14.04 -8.00 -0.78
N VAL A 172 -12.98 -8.33 -1.51
CA VAL A 172 -13.00 -9.35 -2.58
C VAL A 172 -12.31 -10.63 -2.10
N ALA A 173 -11.17 -10.50 -1.41
CA ALA A 173 -10.43 -11.64 -0.89
C ALA A 173 -9.60 -11.24 0.34
N MET A 174 -9.34 -12.21 1.23
CA MET A 174 -8.48 -12.06 2.40
C MET A 174 -7.50 -13.23 2.45
N HIS A 175 -6.22 -12.93 2.60
CA HIS A 175 -5.14 -13.90 2.70
C HIS A 175 -4.40 -13.64 4.00
N ASP A 176 -4.68 -14.43 5.04
CA ASP A 176 -4.10 -14.27 6.37
C ASP A 176 -3.03 -15.31 6.71
N GLY A 177 -2.71 -16.19 5.77
CA GLY A 177 -1.73 -17.26 5.96
C GLY A 177 -2.22 -18.40 6.85
N GLY A 178 -3.52 -18.47 7.17
CA GLY A 178 -4.12 -19.69 7.71
C GLY A 178 -4.11 -20.79 6.65
N GLN A 179 -3.64 -21.98 7.00
CA GLN A 179 -3.93 -23.16 6.19
C GLN A 179 -5.46 -23.33 6.06
N PRO A 180 -5.94 -23.85 4.91
CA PRO A 180 -7.36 -24.06 4.65
C PRO A 180 -8.04 -24.89 5.74
#